data_AF-A0A2D8RJF7-F1
#
_entry.id   AF-A0A2D8RJF7-F1
#
_cell.length_a   1.000
_cell.length_b   1.000
_cell.length_c   1.000
_cell.angle_alpha   90.00
_cell.angle_beta   90.00
_cell.angle_gamma   90.00
#
_symmetry.space_group_name_H-M   'P 1'
#
loop_
_entity.id
_entity.type
_entity.pdbx_description
1 polymer ?
#
loop_
_entity_poly.entity_id
_entity_poly.type
_entity_poly.pdbx_seq_one_letter_code
_entity_poly.pdbx_strand_id
1 'polypeptide(L)'
;MQHYNYQDTFRALYEKAHGLYDQGNRNEESYFDESERAVISSNGWRVQDFFDYAEDAVLDRAPSYEIAQSIEQVRREYYLHIQKSHPSPNRISSADLPAKTEAIDGITWLPRILPKARGKLLGELSDEIMYCCGGDRNFLTTHDIHPAEFLRVVWANLDDDKGIVEFVKRRSSESAQTAV
;
A
#
# COMPACT_ATOMS: atom_id res chain seq x y z
N MET A 1 18.62 1.08 13.59
CA MET A 1 17.35 0.38 13.87
C MET A 1 17.61 -1.12 13.92
N GLN A 2 16.99 -1.87 14.83
CA GLN A 2 17.09 -3.34 14.84
C GLN A 2 16.03 -3.94 13.92
N HIS A 3 16.36 -5.03 13.22
CA HIS A 3 15.41 -5.69 12.32
C HIS A 3 14.34 -6.49 13.07
N TYR A 4 14.59 -6.92 14.30
CA TYR A 4 13.69 -7.78 15.06
C TYR A 4 12.38 -7.08 15.46
N ASN A 5 12.46 -5.80 15.81
CA ASN A 5 11.35 -4.98 16.31
C ASN A 5 11.16 -3.70 15.50
N TYR A 6 11.41 -3.75 14.19
CA TYR A 6 11.24 -2.59 13.30
C TYR A 6 9.81 -2.02 13.35
N GLN A 7 8.83 -2.85 13.72
CA GLN A 7 7.43 -2.47 13.85
C GLN A 7 7.22 -1.39 14.94
N ASP A 8 8.03 -1.40 16.01
CA ASP A 8 7.96 -0.36 17.05
C ASP A 8 8.39 1.00 16.48
N THR A 9 9.42 1.00 15.62
CA THR A 9 9.86 2.20 14.91
C THR A 9 8.81 2.69 13.92
N PHE A 10 8.20 1.76 13.16
CA PHE A 10 7.10 2.10 12.26
C PHE A 10 5.92 2.73 13.01
N ARG A 11 5.53 2.16 14.16
CA ARG A 11 4.45 2.69 15.00
C ARG A 11 4.71 4.11 15.45
N ALA A 12 5.91 4.40 15.96
CA ALA A 12 6.24 5.74 16.41
C ALA A 12 6.15 6.79 15.29
N LEU A 13 6.59 6.45 14.07
CA LEU A 13 6.49 7.32 12.89
C LEU A 13 5.03 7.50 12.45
N TYR A 14 4.25 6.43 12.47
CA TYR A 14 2.81 6.45 12.16
C TYR A 14 2.03 7.33 13.13
N GLU A 15 2.21 7.13 14.44
CA GLU A 15 1.52 7.90 15.48
C GLU A 15 1.88 9.38 15.43
N LYS A 16 3.15 9.70 15.11
CA LYS A 16 3.60 11.07 14.87
C LYS A 16 2.86 11.70 13.69
N ALA A 17 2.84 11.03 12.52
CA ALA A 17 2.15 11.54 11.33
C ALA A 17 0.65 11.73 11.58
N HIS A 18 -0.01 10.73 12.18
CA HIS A 18 -1.41 10.80 12.55
C HIS A 18 -1.69 11.98 13.48
N GLY A 19 -0.90 12.15 14.55
CA GLY A 19 -1.08 13.25 15.50
C GLY A 19 -0.90 14.64 14.87
N LEU A 20 0.08 14.78 13.97
CA LEU A 20 0.28 16.03 13.23
C LEU A 20 -0.90 16.35 12.30
N TYR A 21 -1.41 15.35 11.58
CA TYR A 21 -2.56 15.54 10.70
C TYR A 21 -3.82 15.88 11.50
N ASP A 22 -4.08 15.17 12.60
CA ASP A 22 -5.22 15.41 13.48
C ASP A 22 -5.21 16.84 14.06
N GLN A 23 -4.03 17.39 14.33
CA GLN A 23 -3.84 18.79 14.78
C GLN A 23 -3.94 19.84 13.66
N GLY A 24 -4.28 19.44 12.44
CA GLY A 24 -4.46 20.35 11.31
C GLY A 24 -3.18 20.66 10.52
N ASN A 25 -2.04 20.02 10.82
CA ASN A 25 -0.84 20.21 10.01
C ASN A 25 -0.98 19.46 8.68
N ARG A 26 -1.05 20.20 7.57
CA ARG A 26 -1.11 19.66 6.20
C ARG A 26 0.22 19.81 5.43
N ASN A 27 1.26 20.31 6.10
CA ASN A 27 2.58 20.44 5.49
C ASN A 27 3.38 19.15 5.71
N GLU A 28 3.31 18.22 4.75
CA GLU A 28 4.02 16.94 4.76
C GLU A 28 5.53 17.09 5.05
N GLU A 29 6.19 18.08 4.45
CA GLU A 29 7.64 18.29 4.57
C GLU A 29 8.08 18.50 6.03
N SER A 30 7.16 18.94 6.90
CA SER A 30 7.40 19.19 8.32
C SER A 30 7.24 17.95 9.22
N TYR A 31 6.76 16.81 8.70
CA TYR A 31 6.38 15.66 9.52
C TYR A 31 7.56 14.94 10.14
N PHE A 32 8.64 14.83 9.37
CA PHE A 32 9.82 14.05 9.77
C PHE A 32 11.08 14.90 9.71
N ASP A 33 12.04 14.62 10.57
CA ASP A 33 13.38 15.17 10.49
C ASP A 33 14.29 14.33 9.55
N GLU A 34 15.53 14.76 9.37
CA GLU A 34 16.49 14.06 8.51
C GLU A 34 16.80 12.64 8.99
N SER A 35 16.84 12.41 10.31
CA SER A 35 17.14 11.10 10.89
C SER A 35 15.98 10.13 10.71
N GLU A 36 14.75 10.61 10.86
CA GLU A 36 13.53 9.84 10.63
C GLU A 36 13.36 9.52 9.14
N ARG A 37 13.63 10.48 8.24
CA ARG A 37 13.65 10.25 6.79
C ARG A 37 14.68 9.19 6.38
N ALA A 38 15.85 9.18 7.02
CA ALA A 38 16.85 8.15 6.80
C ALA A 38 16.36 6.76 7.25
N VAL A 39 15.64 6.68 8.39
CA VAL A 39 15.01 5.43 8.85
C VAL A 39 13.94 4.96 7.88
N ILE A 40 13.03 5.85 7.46
CA ILE A 40 11.96 5.56 6.50
C ILE A 40 12.52 4.96 5.21
N SER A 41 13.48 5.66 4.60
CA SER A 41 14.11 5.22 3.34
C SER A 41 14.91 3.92 3.49
N SER A 42 15.63 3.72 4.61
CA SER A 42 16.38 2.47 4.87
C SER A 42 15.51 1.22 4.98
N ASN A 43 14.20 1.38 5.15
CA ASN A 43 13.22 0.30 5.18
C ASN A 43 12.42 0.18 3.87
N GLY A 44 12.68 1.04 2.89
CA GLY A 44 11.94 1.07 1.62
C GLY A 44 10.57 1.75 1.70
N TRP A 45 10.23 2.35 2.84
CA TRP A 45 9.01 3.14 3.02
C TRP A 45 9.17 4.52 2.40
N ARG A 46 8.06 5.25 2.21
CA ARG A 46 8.05 6.64 1.73
C ARG A 46 7.42 7.55 2.77
N VAL A 47 7.87 8.81 2.82
CA VAL A 47 7.25 9.83 3.68
C VAL A 47 5.78 10.04 3.30
N GLN A 48 5.49 10.13 2.00
CA GLN A 48 4.13 10.24 1.49
C GLN A 48 3.19 9.17 2.05
N ASP A 49 3.64 7.91 2.14
CA ASP A 49 2.77 6.83 2.63
C ASP A 49 2.29 7.10 4.07
N PHE A 50 3.14 7.64 4.94
CA PHE A 50 2.74 8.02 6.31
C PHE A 50 1.76 9.19 6.32
N PHE A 51 1.95 10.17 5.43
CA PHE A 51 1.04 11.30 5.30
C PHE A 51 -0.34 10.85 4.81
N ASP A 52 -0.38 10.02 3.75
CA ASP A 52 -1.62 9.46 3.20
C ASP A 52 -2.35 8.59 4.22
N TYR A 53 -1.63 7.76 4.99
CA TYR A 53 -2.24 6.98 6.06
C TYR A 53 -2.81 7.87 7.17
N ALA A 54 -2.12 8.94 7.55
CA ALA A 54 -2.60 9.89 8.54
C ALA A 54 -3.85 10.63 8.05
N GLU A 55 -3.85 11.10 6.80
CA GLU A 55 -4.99 11.74 6.15
C GLU A 55 -6.22 10.83 6.14
N ASP A 56 -6.08 9.67 5.53
CA ASP A 56 -7.19 8.73 5.36
C ASP A 56 -7.66 8.16 6.71
N ALA A 57 -6.78 7.93 7.68
CA ALA A 57 -7.19 7.48 9.01
C ALA A 57 -7.99 8.55 9.78
N VAL A 58 -7.61 9.83 9.67
CA VAL A 58 -8.33 10.93 10.33
C VAL A 58 -9.68 11.20 9.64
N LEU A 59 -9.72 11.18 8.31
CA LEU A 59 -10.92 11.51 7.54
C LEU A 59 -11.89 10.32 7.40
N ASP A 60 -11.38 9.14 7.11
CA ASP A 60 -12.17 7.96 6.75
C ASP A 60 -12.11 6.84 7.81
N ARG A 61 -11.25 6.96 8.84
CA ARG A 61 -10.97 5.89 9.82
C ARG A 61 -10.45 4.60 9.19
N ALA A 62 -9.79 4.70 8.03
CA ALA A 62 -9.20 3.57 7.32
C ALA A 62 -8.04 4.04 6.42
N PRO A 63 -7.00 3.23 6.15
CA PRO A 63 -6.74 1.92 6.76
C PRO A 63 -6.42 2.05 8.25
N SER A 64 -6.65 0.98 9.03
CA SER A 64 -6.19 0.95 10.42
C SER A 64 -4.66 0.87 10.48
N TYR A 65 -4.08 1.15 11.65
CA TYR A 65 -2.65 0.97 11.88
C TYR A 65 -2.17 -0.44 11.51
N GLU A 66 -2.93 -1.48 11.87
CA GLU A 66 -2.58 -2.88 11.58
C GLU A 66 -2.55 -3.16 10.08
N ILE A 67 -3.47 -2.57 9.31
CA ILE A 67 -3.48 -2.68 7.85
C ILE A 67 -2.30 -1.91 7.26
N ALA A 68 -2.05 -0.67 7.68
CA ALA A 68 -0.91 0.12 7.21
C ALA A 68 0.43 -0.60 7.51
N GLN A 69 0.62 -1.06 8.75
CA GLN A 69 1.83 -1.78 9.17
C GLN A 69 2.03 -3.07 8.36
N SER A 70 0.99 -3.83 8.10
CA SER A 70 1.09 -5.09 7.36
C SER A 70 1.36 -4.87 5.87
N ILE A 71 0.82 -3.80 5.26
CA ILE A 71 1.21 -3.35 3.91
C ILE A 71 2.70 -3.03 3.88
N GLU A 72 3.16 -2.22 4.83
CA GLU A 72 4.54 -1.72 4.87
C GLU A 72 5.56 -2.79 5.26
N GLN A 73 5.11 -3.84 5.93
CA GLN A 73 5.88 -5.05 6.11
C GLN A 73 6.19 -5.72 4.76
N VAL A 74 5.19 -5.92 3.90
CA VAL A 74 5.39 -6.56 2.58
C VAL A 74 6.32 -5.71 1.71
N ARG A 75 6.11 -4.39 1.70
CA ARG A 75 7.01 -3.45 1.01
C ARG A 75 8.45 -3.60 1.49
N ARG A 76 8.67 -3.57 2.81
CA ARG A 76 10.00 -3.69 3.41
C ARG A 76 10.67 -5.01 3.06
N GLU A 77 9.93 -6.12 3.14
CA GLU A 77 10.45 -7.44 2.78
C GLU A 77 10.89 -7.49 1.32
N TYR A 78 10.08 -6.94 0.40
CA TYR A 78 10.43 -6.85 -1.01
C TYR A 78 11.67 -5.98 -1.24
N TYR A 79 11.71 -4.79 -0.61
CA TYR A 79 12.84 -3.86 -0.68
C TYR A 79 14.16 -4.51 -0.25
N LEU A 80 14.17 -5.17 0.92
CA LEU A 80 15.39 -5.73 1.49
C LEU A 80 15.82 -7.02 0.78
N HIS A 81 14.88 -7.92 0.48
CA HIS A 81 15.21 -9.27 0.05
C HIS A 81 15.25 -9.44 -1.47
N ILE A 82 14.41 -8.72 -2.20
CA ILE A 82 14.33 -8.80 -3.67
C ILE A 82 15.14 -7.67 -4.30
N GLN A 83 14.90 -6.43 -3.88
CA GLN A 83 15.59 -5.25 -4.43
C GLN A 83 16.99 -5.02 -3.84
N LYS A 84 17.39 -5.78 -2.81
CA LYS A 84 18.70 -5.63 -2.12
C LYS A 84 18.96 -4.19 -1.66
N SER A 85 17.90 -3.54 -1.16
CA SER A 85 17.92 -2.15 -0.72
C SER A 85 18.17 -1.11 -1.83
N HIS A 86 17.94 -1.47 -3.10
CA HIS A 86 18.01 -0.56 -4.24
C HIS A 86 16.61 -0.40 -4.87
N PRO A 87 15.89 0.71 -4.57
CA PRO A 87 14.54 0.90 -5.10
C PRO A 87 14.60 1.11 -6.62
N SER A 88 13.47 0.87 -7.29
CA SER A 88 13.37 1.15 -8.72
C SER A 88 13.56 2.65 -9.00
N PRO A 89 14.28 3.02 -10.09
CA PRO A 89 14.40 4.41 -10.52
C PRO A 89 13.12 4.93 -11.19
N ASN A 90 12.18 4.04 -11.54
CA ASN A 90 10.97 4.42 -12.27
C ASN A 90 9.95 5.06 -11.33
N ARG A 91 9.03 5.84 -11.91
CA ARG A 91 7.85 6.35 -11.23
C ARG A 91 6.63 6.19 -12.10
N ILE A 92 5.50 5.83 -11.49
CA ILE A 92 4.19 5.84 -12.13
C ILE A 92 3.40 7.03 -11.60
N SER A 93 2.68 7.71 -12.50
CA SER A 93 1.82 8.85 -12.19
C SER A 93 0.34 8.47 -12.23
N SER A 94 -0.51 9.35 -11.71
CA SER A 94 -1.96 9.15 -11.72
C SER A 94 -2.54 9.00 -13.13
N ALA A 95 -1.89 9.58 -14.14
CA ALA A 95 -2.25 9.52 -15.55
C ALA A 95 -1.94 8.17 -16.21
N ASP A 96 -1.00 7.39 -15.66
CA ASP A 96 -0.62 6.07 -16.17
C ASP A 96 -1.57 4.96 -15.70
N LEU A 97 -2.46 5.28 -14.75
CA LEU A 97 -3.37 4.31 -14.15
C LEU A 97 -4.63 4.09 -15.03
N PRO A 98 -5.00 2.83 -15.32
CA PRO A 98 -6.24 2.50 -16.04
C PRO A 98 -7.49 3.15 -15.43
N ALA A 99 -8.49 3.45 -16.26
CA ALA A 99 -9.67 4.16 -15.80
C ALA A 99 -10.42 3.40 -14.69
N LYS A 100 -11.12 4.15 -13.83
CA LYS A 100 -11.84 3.60 -12.65
C LYS A 100 -12.91 2.55 -13.01
N THR A 101 -13.41 2.60 -14.25
CA THR A 101 -14.46 1.70 -14.77
C THR A 101 -13.92 0.54 -15.59
N GLU A 102 -12.61 0.47 -15.84
CA GLU A 102 -12.02 -0.65 -16.56
C GLU A 102 -12.08 -1.94 -15.74
N ALA A 103 -12.19 -3.06 -16.46
CA ALA A 103 -12.32 -4.39 -15.89
C ALA A 103 -11.48 -5.41 -16.68
N ILE A 104 -10.90 -6.38 -15.96
CA ILE A 104 -10.35 -7.62 -16.53
C ILE A 104 -11.28 -8.75 -16.08
N ASP A 105 -11.74 -9.58 -17.01
CA ASP A 105 -12.66 -10.70 -16.74
C ASP A 105 -13.89 -10.31 -15.90
N GLY A 106 -14.44 -9.12 -16.16
CA GLY A 106 -15.61 -8.60 -15.43
C GLY A 106 -15.31 -8.03 -14.04
N ILE A 107 -14.05 -8.02 -13.61
CA ILE A 107 -13.63 -7.49 -12.32
C ILE A 107 -13.21 -6.03 -12.48
N THR A 108 -14.15 -5.12 -12.20
CA THR A 108 -13.90 -3.67 -12.21
C THR A 108 -12.83 -3.30 -11.17
N TRP A 109 -12.04 -2.26 -11.45
CA TRP A 109 -10.96 -1.75 -10.60
C TRP A 109 -9.70 -2.62 -10.54
N LEU A 110 -9.78 -3.92 -10.84
CA LEU A 110 -8.60 -4.80 -10.90
C LEU A 110 -7.49 -4.26 -11.82
N PRO A 111 -7.77 -3.79 -13.06
CA PRO A 111 -6.73 -3.22 -13.92
C PRO A 111 -6.04 -2.01 -13.28
N ARG A 112 -6.77 -1.25 -12.45
CA ARG A 112 -6.29 -0.02 -11.82
C ARG A 112 -5.46 -0.29 -10.56
N ILE A 113 -5.86 -1.25 -9.72
CA ILE A 113 -5.11 -1.57 -8.48
C ILE A 113 -3.82 -2.36 -8.77
N LEU A 114 -3.75 -3.12 -9.87
CA LEU A 114 -2.56 -3.88 -10.26
C LEU A 114 -1.27 -3.03 -10.39
N PRO A 115 -1.22 -1.96 -11.22
CA PRO A 115 -0.03 -1.12 -11.31
C PRO A 115 0.27 -0.41 -9.98
N LYS A 116 -0.73 -0.10 -9.16
CA LYS A 116 -0.52 0.47 -7.82
C LYS A 116 0.13 -0.52 -6.87
N ALA A 117 -0.30 -1.78 -6.88
CA ALA A 117 0.28 -2.84 -6.05
C ALA A 117 1.74 -3.15 -6.47
N ARG A 118 2.00 -3.24 -7.78
CA ARG A 118 3.36 -3.38 -8.32
C ARG A 118 4.23 -2.18 -7.95
N GLY A 119 3.71 -0.97 -8.18
CA GLY A 119 4.40 0.26 -7.85
C GLY A 119 4.67 0.38 -6.35
N LYS A 120 3.76 -0.09 -5.48
CA LYS A 120 4.03 -0.18 -4.03
C LYS A 120 5.21 -1.08 -3.79
N LEU A 121 5.20 -2.34 -4.25
CA LEU A 121 6.29 -3.30 -4.05
C LEU A 121 7.63 -2.75 -4.53
N LEU A 122 7.66 -2.13 -5.71
CA LEU A 122 8.88 -1.64 -6.36
C LEU A 122 9.37 -0.27 -5.83
N GLY A 123 8.52 0.45 -5.09
CA GLY A 123 8.80 1.83 -4.66
C GLY A 123 8.65 2.87 -5.78
N GLU A 124 7.76 2.62 -6.73
CA GLU A 124 7.56 3.43 -7.95
C GLU A 124 6.34 4.37 -7.88
N LEU A 125 5.52 4.29 -6.83
CA LEU A 125 4.39 5.22 -6.71
C LEU A 125 4.91 6.67 -6.64
N SER A 126 4.27 7.59 -7.37
CA SER A 126 4.42 9.02 -7.16
C SER A 126 3.71 9.46 -5.88
N ASP A 127 3.91 10.71 -5.50
CA ASP A 127 3.29 11.29 -4.30
C ASP A 127 1.77 11.49 -4.48
N GLU A 128 1.29 11.58 -5.72
CA GLU A 128 -0.14 11.62 -6.06
C GLU A 128 -0.88 10.27 -5.92
N ILE A 129 -0.16 9.18 -5.65
CA ILE A 129 -0.72 7.83 -5.66
C ILE A 129 -0.37 7.08 -4.38
N MET A 130 -1.41 6.65 -3.68
CA MET A 130 -1.31 5.68 -2.59
C MET A 130 -1.91 4.33 -3.00
N TYR A 131 -1.27 3.24 -2.58
CA TYR A 131 -1.91 1.93 -2.54
C TYR A 131 -2.78 1.83 -1.29
N CYS A 132 -3.96 1.21 -1.41
CA CYS A 132 -4.97 1.16 -0.34
C CYS A 132 -5.70 2.51 -0.11
N CYS A 133 -5.89 3.33 -1.16
CA CYS A 133 -6.81 4.48 -1.12
C CYS A 133 -8.27 4.04 -1.01
N GLY A 134 -9.22 4.96 -0.83
CA GLY A 134 -10.65 4.64 -0.72
C GLY A 134 -11.20 3.71 -1.82
N GLY A 135 -10.77 3.90 -3.08
CA GLY A 135 -11.16 3.01 -4.19
C GLY A 135 -10.56 1.60 -4.09
N ASP A 136 -9.28 1.50 -3.69
CA ASP A 136 -8.64 0.20 -3.46
C ASP A 136 -9.26 -0.51 -2.26
N ARG A 137 -9.56 0.23 -1.17
CA ARG A 137 -10.25 -0.31 0.01
C ARG A 137 -11.61 -0.88 -0.39
N ASN A 138 -12.39 -0.15 -1.18
CA ASN A 138 -13.68 -0.64 -1.67
C ASN A 138 -13.53 -1.93 -2.49
N PHE A 139 -12.57 -1.99 -3.42
CA PHE A 139 -12.27 -3.20 -4.18
C PHE A 139 -11.87 -4.37 -3.28
N LEU A 140 -10.90 -4.17 -2.39
CA LEU A 140 -10.37 -5.20 -1.52
C LEU A 140 -11.42 -5.76 -0.55
N THR A 141 -12.26 -4.90 0.02
CA THR A 141 -13.39 -5.32 0.87
C THR A 141 -14.46 -6.05 0.07
N THR A 142 -14.78 -5.59 -1.16
CA THR A 142 -15.77 -6.25 -2.03
C THR A 142 -15.37 -7.69 -2.35
N HIS A 143 -14.07 -7.93 -2.52
CA HIS A 143 -13.54 -9.24 -2.87
C HIS A 143 -13.02 -10.03 -1.67
N ASP A 144 -13.19 -9.54 -0.44
CA ASP A 144 -12.71 -10.16 0.81
C ASP A 144 -11.20 -10.50 0.80
N ILE A 145 -10.41 -9.51 0.40
CA ILE A 145 -8.95 -9.63 0.29
C ILE A 145 -8.29 -8.63 1.22
N HIS A 146 -7.40 -9.12 2.09
CA HIS A 146 -6.60 -8.24 2.93
C HIS A 146 -5.57 -7.47 2.06
N PRO A 147 -5.36 -6.14 2.25
CA PRO A 147 -4.45 -5.37 1.40
C PRO A 147 -3.02 -5.90 1.34
N ALA A 148 -2.46 -6.34 2.46
CA ALA A 148 -1.15 -6.99 2.50
C ALA A 148 -1.13 -8.38 1.84
N GLU A 149 -2.25 -9.11 1.86
CA GLU A 149 -2.35 -10.39 1.14
C GLU A 149 -2.32 -10.16 -0.37
N PHE A 150 -3.09 -9.18 -0.87
CA PHE A 150 -3.08 -8.82 -2.28
C PHE A 150 -1.66 -8.47 -2.76
N LEU A 151 -0.90 -7.68 -1.98
CA LEU A 151 0.51 -7.40 -2.32
C LEU A 151 1.37 -8.66 -2.40
N ARG A 152 1.20 -9.64 -1.50
CA ARG A 152 1.94 -10.90 -1.55
C ARG A 152 1.56 -11.75 -2.76
N VAL A 153 0.28 -11.75 -3.15
CA VAL A 153 -0.17 -12.41 -4.39
C VAL A 153 0.41 -11.75 -5.62
N VAL A 154 0.39 -10.41 -5.68
CA VAL A 154 1.01 -9.64 -6.77
C VAL A 154 2.51 -9.90 -6.82
N TRP A 155 3.20 -9.94 -5.68
CA TRP A 155 4.61 -10.30 -5.61
C TRP A 155 4.84 -11.70 -6.20
N ALA A 156 4.07 -12.71 -5.79
CA ALA A 156 4.21 -14.06 -6.31
C ALA A 156 3.92 -14.19 -7.83
N ASN A 157 3.25 -13.20 -8.43
CA ASN A 157 2.79 -13.23 -9.82
C ASN A 157 3.13 -11.92 -10.57
N LEU A 158 4.30 -11.32 -10.31
CA LEU A 158 4.67 -10.00 -10.86
C LEU A 158 4.49 -9.91 -12.38
N ASP A 159 4.84 -10.98 -13.08
CA ASP A 159 4.78 -11.10 -14.55
C ASP A 159 3.58 -11.92 -15.04
N ASP A 160 2.66 -12.33 -14.16
CA ASP A 160 1.51 -13.17 -14.47
C ASP A 160 0.20 -12.58 -13.93
N ASP A 161 -0.40 -11.66 -14.69
CA ASP A 161 -1.72 -11.10 -14.35
C ASP A 161 -2.81 -12.17 -14.24
N LYS A 162 -2.69 -13.29 -14.98
CA LYS A 162 -3.70 -14.35 -14.94
C LYS A 162 -3.74 -15.02 -13.57
N GLY A 163 -2.59 -15.26 -12.95
CA GLY A 163 -2.52 -15.79 -11.58
C GLY A 163 -3.23 -14.89 -10.55
N ILE A 164 -3.10 -13.57 -10.71
CA ILE A 164 -3.75 -12.59 -9.83
C ILE A 164 -5.27 -12.55 -10.07
N VAL A 165 -5.70 -12.55 -11.34
CA VAL A 165 -7.13 -12.60 -11.71
C VAL A 165 -7.81 -13.83 -11.13
N GLU A 166 -7.21 -15.01 -11.29
CA GLU A 166 -7.77 -16.26 -10.77
C GLU A 166 -7.82 -16.29 -9.24
N PHE A 167 -6.83 -15.69 -8.55
CA PHE A 167 -6.90 -15.50 -7.10
C PHE A 167 -8.10 -14.66 -6.68
N VAL A 168 -8.34 -13.51 -7.34
CA VAL A 168 -9.45 -12.61 -6.98
C VAL A 168 -10.81 -13.30 -7.22
N LYS A 169 -10.98 -13.99 -8.36
CA LYS A 169 -12.21 -14.76 -8.65
C LYS A 169 -12.49 -15.80 -7.58
N ARG A 170 -11.47 -16.56 -7.20
CA ARG A 170 -11.58 -17.61 -6.18
C ARG A 170 -11.98 -17.03 -4.83
N ARG A 171 -11.30 -15.98 -4.34
CA ARG A 171 -11.64 -15.37 -3.05
C ARG A 171 -13.05 -14.78 -3.04
N SER A 172 -13.46 -14.13 -4.13
CA SER A 172 -14.82 -13.61 -4.29
C SER A 172 -15.87 -14.72 -4.20
N SER A 173 -15.58 -15.88 -4.79
CA SER A 173 -16.48 -17.04 -4.79
C SER A 173 -16.58 -17.69 -3.40
N GLU A 174 -15.47 -17.79 -2.67
CA GLU A 174 -15.40 -18.30 -1.29
C GLU A 174 -16.19 -17.40 -0.32
N SER A 175 -16.02 -16.08 -0.46
CA SER A 175 -16.74 -15.09 0.35
C SER A 175 -18.26 -15.16 0.11
N ALA A 176 -18.70 -15.26 -1.16
CA ALA A 176 -20.10 -15.39 -1.51
C ALA A 176 -20.77 -16.65 -0.95
N GLN A 177 -20.02 -17.75 -0.78
CA GLN A 177 -20.52 -19.00 -0.18
C GLN A 177 -20.65 -18.92 1.33
N THR A 178 -19.82 -18.10 2.00
CA THR A 178 -19.81 -17.96 3.47
C THR A 178 -20.89 -16.99 3.96
N ALA A 179 -21.39 -16.12 3.07
CA ALA A 179 -22.45 -15.17 3.36
C ALA A 179 -23.89 -15.75 3.27
N VAL A 180 -24.02 -17.05 2.95
CA VAL A 180 -25.28 -17.82 2.87
C VAL A 180 -25.44 -18.70 4.10
#